data_AF-A0A9P6CCZ6-F1
#
_entry.id   AF-A0A9P6CCZ6-F1
#
_cell.length_a   1.000
_cell.length_b   1.000
_cell.length_c   1.000
_cell.angle_alpha   90.00
_cell.angle_beta   90.00
_cell.angle_gamma   90.00
#
_symmetry.space_group_name_H-M   'P 1'
#
loop_
_entity.id
_entity.type
_entity.pdbx_description
1 polymer ?
#
loop_
_entity_poly.entity_id
_entity_poly.type
_entity_poly.pdbx_seq_one_letter_code
_entity_poly.pdbx_strand_id
1 'polypeptide(L)'
;MTTTDRGNYSPCTELEEASPLRKRKRSGSQSAVGPSRIRKKNVMDKGTRRQLIERDAWANNATPKSVECKGCGRTIKLDKRSDYYPGLWHKHRNKCPAIRRVENSRIKQKV
;
A
#
# COMPACT_ATOMS: atom_id res chain seq x y z
N MET A 1 -20.45 -44.83 -31.59
CA MET A 1 -19.99 -46.22 -31.86
C MET A 1 -20.36 -46.48 -33.31
N THR A 2 -19.52 -46.56 -34.34
CA THR A 2 -18.18 -47.11 -34.58
C THR A 2 -17.70 -46.53 -35.93
N THR A 3 -16.55 -45.86 -36.00
CA THR A 3 -15.31 -46.22 -36.74
C THR A 3 -15.42 -46.76 -38.18
N THR A 4 -14.43 -46.37 -39.00
CA THR A 4 -13.95 -46.88 -40.30
C THR A 4 -14.21 -45.92 -41.48
N ASP A 5 -13.26 -45.08 -41.91
CA ASP A 5 -11.95 -45.36 -42.57
C ASP A 5 -12.07 -45.68 -44.07
N ARG A 6 -11.52 -44.79 -44.92
CA ARG A 6 -10.67 -45.07 -46.12
C ARG A 6 -10.84 -44.02 -47.23
N GLY A 7 -9.94 -43.05 -47.22
CA GLY A 7 -9.54 -42.26 -48.39
C GLY A 7 -8.07 -41.91 -48.19
N ASN A 8 -7.20 -42.90 -48.25
CA ASN A 8 -6.44 -43.30 -49.43
C ASN A 8 -5.24 -42.38 -49.69
N TYR A 9 -4.09 -43.03 -49.67
CA TYR A 9 -2.75 -42.47 -49.62
C TYR A 9 -2.27 -42.06 -51.02
N SER A 10 -1.53 -40.94 -51.05
CA SER A 10 -0.46 -40.45 -51.95
C SER A 10 -0.14 -41.18 -53.27
N PRO A 11 0.26 -40.44 -54.33
CA PRO A 11 1.70 -40.15 -54.52
C PRO A 11 1.99 -38.74 -55.10
N CYS A 12 2.92 -37.97 -54.55
CA CYS A 12 4.36 -37.86 -54.89
C CYS A 12 4.67 -36.77 -55.91
N THR A 13 5.82 -36.10 -55.69
CA THR A 13 6.52 -35.11 -56.54
C THR A 13 5.94 -33.69 -56.43
N GLU A 14 6.68 -32.66 -56.05
CA GLU A 14 8.03 -32.34 -56.48
C GLU A 14 8.79 -31.67 -55.33
N LEU A 15 9.84 -32.36 -54.87
CA LEU A 15 11.01 -31.77 -54.23
C LEU A 15 11.71 -30.95 -55.32
N GLU A 16 12.11 -29.70 -55.06
CA GLU A 16 13.51 -29.25 -54.95
C GLU A 16 13.49 -27.76 -55.37
N GLU A 17 14.19 -26.77 -54.84
CA GLU A 17 15.39 -26.65 -54.01
C GLU A 17 15.38 -25.24 -53.42
N ALA A 18 15.73 -25.08 -52.14
CA ALA A 18 16.42 -23.87 -51.69
C ALA A 18 17.04 -24.05 -50.30
N SER A 19 18.30 -24.50 -50.33
CA SER A 19 19.43 -23.97 -49.55
C SER A 19 19.46 -24.12 -48.01
N PRO A 20 20.53 -24.73 -47.44
CA PRO A 20 20.64 -25.00 -46.00
C PRO A 20 20.87 -23.74 -45.14
N LEU A 21 19.89 -23.37 -44.31
CA LEU A 21 20.14 -22.49 -43.17
C LEU A 21 20.96 -23.22 -42.10
N ARG A 22 22.20 -22.74 -41.91
CA ARG A 22 23.10 -23.15 -40.84
C ARG A 22 22.49 -22.85 -39.45
N LYS A 23 22.08 -23.93 -38.78
CA LYS A 23 22.09 -24.20 -37.33
C LYS A 23 22.00 -22.99 -36.38
N ARG A 24 20.76 -22.64 -36.00
CA ARG A 24 20.47 -21.71 -34.90
C ARG A 24 20.57 -22.45 -33.55
N LYS A 25 21.58 -22.12 -32.74
CA LYS A 25 21.75 -22.62 -31.36
C LYS A 25 20.53 -22.25 -30.50
N ARG A 26 19.96 -23.24 -29.81
CA ARG A 26 18.97 -23.10 -28.74
C ARG A 26 19.68 -22.76 -27.42
N SER A 27 19.31 -21.64 -26.81
CA SER A 27 19.51 -21.33 -25.38
C SER A 27 18.87 -19.97 -25.12
N GLY A 28 18.00 -19.72 -24.16
CA GLY A 28 17.35 -20.53 -23.16
C GLY A 28 16.20 -19.66 -22.62
N SER A 29 15.28 -20.29 -21.90
CA SER A 29 14.12 -19.67 -21.27
C SER A 29 14.59 -18.62 -20.25
N GLN A 30 14.72 -17.37 -20.66
CA GLN A 30 14.85 -16.27 -19.71
C GLN A 30 13.44 -15.89 -19.27
N SER A 31 12.96 -16.56 -18.22
CA SER A 31 11.85 -16.05 -17.41
C SER A 31 12.23 -14.66 -16.94
N ALA A 32 11.66 -13.64 -17.59
CA ALA A 32 11.76 -12.26 -17.15
C ALA A 32 11.08 -12.17 -15.77
N VAL A 33 11.88 -12.31 -14.72
CA VAL A 33 11.50 -11.88 -13.37
C VAL A 33 11.31 -10.37 -13.44
N GLY A 34 10.06 -9.95 -13.66
CA GLY A 34 9.69 -8.55 -13.55
C GLY A 34 10.13 -8.00 -12.19
N PRO A 35 10.47 -6.70 -12.08
CA PRO A 35 10.91 -6.12 -10.82
C PRO A 35 9.87 -6.42 -9.76
N SER A 36 10.28 -7.17 -8.73
CA SER A 36 9.48 -7.43 -7.55
C SER A 36 8.92 -6.08 -7.10
N ARG A 37 7.58 -5.93 -7.12
CA ARG A 37 6.91 -4.75 -6.57
C ARG A 37 7.25 -4.73 -5.09
N ILE A 38 8.39 -4.12 -4.74
CA ILE A 38 8.78 -3.83 -3.37
C ILE A 38 7.63 -2.99 -2.85
N ARG A 39 6.71 -3.62 -2.12
CA ARG A 39 5.66 -2.93 -1.40
C ARG A 39 6.40 -2.06 -0.41
N LYS A 40 6.62 -0.79 -0.79
CA LYS A 40 7.24 0.22 0.06
C LYS A 40 6.34 0.32 1.27
N LYS A 41 6.69 -0.43 2.32
CA LYS A 41 5.93 -0.44 3.56
C LYS A 41 6.03 0.99 4.03
N ASN A 42 4.90 1.71 4.03
CA ASN A 42 4.81 3.09 4.51
C ASN A 42 5.09 3.13 6.01
N VAL A 43 6.32 2.77 6.40
CA VAL A 43 6.83 2.88 7.75
C VAL A 43 7.17 4.36 7.88
N MET A 44 6.14 5.14 8.21
CA MET A 44 6.32 6.54 8.56
C MET A 44 7.40 6.62 9.64
N ASP A 45 8.33 7.56 9.51
CA ASP A 45 9.41 7.73 10.48
C ASP A 45 8.86 8.19 11.84
N LYS A 46 9.53 7.81 12.94
CA LYS A 46 9.13 8.18 14.31
C LYS A 46 9.09 9.70 14.50
N GLY A 47 10.02 10.43 13.90
CA GLY A 47 10.07 11.90 13.95
C GLY A 47 8.85 12.53 13.28
N THR A 48 8.47 12.03 12.10
CA THR A 48 7.28 12.52 11.39
C THR A 48 6.00 12.25 12.18
N ARG A 49 5.90 11.10 12.85
CA ARG A 49 4.76 10.78 13.73
C ARG A 49 4.65 11.73 14.92
N ARG A 50 5.77 12.06 15.55
CA ARG A 50 5.82 13.02 16.66
C ARG A 50 5.37 14.42 16.21
N GLN A 51 5.92 14.91 15.10
CA GLN A 51 5.52 16.20 14.51
C GLN A 51 4.03 16.24 14.20
N LEU A 52 3.44 15.10 13.80
CA LEU A 52 2.01 14.97 13.52
C LEU A 52 1.11 15.27 14.72
N ILE A 53 1.60 14.97 15.92
CA ILE A 53 0.91 15.22 17.19
C ILE A 53 1.22 16.63 17.69
N GLU A 54 2.49 17.05 17.62
CA GLU A 54 2.92 18.38 18.08
C GLU A 54 2.30 19.52 17.25
N ARG A 55 2.05 19.30 15.95
CA ARG A 55 1.35 20.28 15.09
C ARG A 55 -0.12 20.47 15.45
N ASP A 56 -0.74 19.52 16.17
CA ASP A 56 -2.14 19.67 16.59
C ASP A 56 -2.21 20.67 17.74
N ALA A 57 -2.89 21.80 17.52
CA ALA A 57 -3.04 22.86 18.52
C ALA A 57 -3.68 22.40 19.86
N TRP A 58 -4.37 21.27 19.84
CA TRP A 58 -5.03 20.67 21.01
C TRP A 58 -4.13 19.75 21.83
N ALA A 59 -2.96 19.36 21.31
CA ALA A 59 -1.98 18.59 22.07
C ALA A 59 -1.14 19.55 22.95
N ASN A 60 -0.90 19.16 24.21
CA ASN A 60 0.01 19.91 25.10
C ASN A 60 1.32 19.17 25.34
N ASN A 61 1.23 18.03 26.01
CA ASN A 61 2.38 17.21 26.38
C ASN A 61 2.36 15.92 25.56
N ALA A 62 3.02 15.94 24.41
CA ALA A 62 3.17 14.77 23.55
C ALA A 62 4.37 13.94 23.98
N THR A 63 4.13 12.90 24.78
CA THR A 63 5.13 11.89 25.12
C THR A 63 5.07 10.73 24.12
N PRO A 64 6.07 9.82 24.10
CA PRO A 64 6.08 8.68 23.18
C PRO A 64 4.86 7.76 23.33
N LYS A 65 4.32 7.66 24.55
CA LYS A 65 3.24 6.71 24.92
C LYS A 65 2.00 7.38 25.49
N SER A 66 1.98 8.69 25.66
CA SER A 66 0.81 9.43 26.10
C SER A 66 0.78 10.84 25.53
N VAL A 67 -0.41 11.37 25.31
CA VAL A 67 -0.63 12.75 24.88
C VAL A 67 -1.68 13.39 25.77
N GLU A 68 -1.38 14.59 26.27
CA GLU A 68 -2.36 15.39 27.00
C GLU A 68 -3.21 16.25 26.06
N CYS A 69 -4.53 16.15 26.22
CA CYS A 69 -5.49 16.94 25.49
C CYS A 69 -5.77 18.27 26.21
N LYS A 70 -5.43 19.40 25.60
CA LYS A 70 -5.76 20.75 26.12
C LYS A 70 -7.25 21.00 26.26
N GLY A 71 -8.06 20.37 25.40
CA GLY A 71 -9.51 20.58 25.40
C GLY A 71 -10.19 19.98 26.62
N CYS A 72 -9.91 18.71 26.93
CA CYS A 72 -10.58 18.01 28.05
C CYS A 72 -9.69 17.78 29.27
N GLY A 73 -8.40 18.16 29.22
CA GLY A 73 -7.42 17.93 30.29
C GLY A 73 -7.05 16.47 30.53
N ARG A 74 -7.51 15.53 29.69
CA ARG A 74 -7.25 14.10 29.87
C ARG A 74 -5.96 13.67 29.19
N THR A 75 -5.22 12.81 29.87
CA THR A 75 -4.04 12.12 29.32
C THR A 75 -4.46 10.86 28.56
N ILE A 76 -4.27 10.87 27.25
CA ILE A 76 -4.61 9.75 26.36
C ILE A 76 -3.38 8.86 26.22
N LYS A 77 -3.54 7.58 26.49
CA LYS A 77 -2.48 6.59 26.27
C LYS A 77 -2.42 6.22 24.79
N LEU A 78 -1.24 6.34 24.19
CA LEU A 78 -0.95 5.89 22.83
C LEU A 78 -0.70 4.38 22.80
N ASP A 79 -0.52 3.87 21.60
CA ASP A 79 -0.30 2.45 21.38
C ASP A 79 1.09 2.04 21.89
N LYS A 80 1.17 0.88 22.55
CA LYS A 80 2.45 0.39 23.11
C LYS A 80 3.37 -0.19 22.04
N ARG A 81 2.85 -0.52 20.85
CA ARG A 81 3.60 -1.16 19.77
C ARG A 81 4.51 -0.20 19.02
N SER A 82 4.19 1.11 19.04
CA SER A 82 4.98 2.12 18.34
C SER A 82 4.85 3.48 19.00
N ASP A 83 6.00 4.12 19.22
CA ASP A 83 6.06 5.47 19.78
C ASP A 83 5.41 6.49 18.84
N TYR A 84 4.70 7.45 19.44
CA TYR A 84 4.06 8.58 18.75
C TYR A 84 2.99 8.19 17.73
N TYR A 85 2.38 7.01 17.83
CA TYR A 85 1.32 6.61 16.89
C TYR A 85 0.08 7.54 16.95
N PRO A 86 -0.20 8.35 15.90
CA PRO A 86 -1.19 9.42 15.98
C PRO A 86 -2.64 8.90 15.89
N GLY A 87 -2.86 7.63 15.52
CA GLY A 87 -4.20 7.09 15.29
C GLY A 87 -5.13 7.14 16.51
N LEU A 88 -4.61 6.92 17.71
CA LEU A 88 -5.41 7.02 18.95
C LEU A 88 -5.72 8.47 19.31
N TRP A 89 -4.75 9.36 19.11
CA TRP A 89 -4.93 10.79 19.28
C TRP A 89 -6.01 11.35 18.34
N HIS A 90 -5.96 11.03 17.05
CA HIS A 90 -6.98 11.46 16.09
C HIS A 90 -8.39 10.95 16.44
N LYS A 91 -8.50 9.68 16.88
CA LYS A 91 -9.77 9.13 17.36
C LYS A 91 -10.31 9.92 18.55
N HIS A 92 -9.46 10.30 19.49
CA HIS A 92 -9.85 11.14 20.61
C HIS A 92 -10.25 12.55 20.15
N ARG A 93 -9.43 13.22 19.33
CA ARG A 93 -9.69 14.58 18.81
C ARG A 93 -11.09 14.69 18.21
N ASN A 94 -11.48 13.70 17.40
CA ASN A 94 -12.78 13.67 16.74
C ASN A 94 -13.97 13.41 17.69
N LYS A 95 -13.75 12.70 18.80
CA LYS A 95 -14.79 12.36 19.77
C LYS A 95 -14.84 13.30 20.98
N CYS A 96 -13.79 14.08 21.20
CA CYS A 96 -13.64 14.91 22.38
C CYS A 96 -14.72 16.00 22.42
N PRO A 97 -15.61 16.01 23.44
CA PRO A 97 -16.71 16.97 23.50
C PRO A 97 -16.20 18.40 23.68
N ALA A 98 -15.10 18.59 24.40
CA ALA A 98 -14.52 19.91 24.62
C ALA A 98 -13.98 20.52 23.32
N ILE A 99 -13.23 19.74 22.54
CA ILE A 99 -12.71 20.18 21.23
C ILE A 99 -13.89 20.50 20.29
N ARG A 100 -14.87 19.60 20.19
CA ARG A 100 -16.06 19.82 19.36
C ARG A 100 -16.85 21.07 19.75
N ARG A 101 -17.03 21.33 21.05
CA ARG A 101 -17.71 22.54 21.53
C ARG A 101 -16.96 23.80 21.08
N VAL A 102 -15.64 23.84 21.25
CA VAL A 102 -14.85 25.01 20.85
C VAL A 102 -14.79 25.19 19.34
N GLU A 103 -14.57 24.11 18.57
CA GLU A 103 -14.58 24.19 17.10
C GLU A 103 -15.94 24.67 16.58
N ASN A 104 -17.05 24.16 17.13
CA ASN A 104 -18.40 24.64 16.77
C ASN A 104 -18.61 26.12 17.12
N SER A 105 -18.14 26.58 18.28
CA SER A 105 -18.25 28.00 18.66
C SER A 105 -17.42 28.91 17.75
N ARG A 106 -16.22 28.47 17.33
CA ARG A 106 -15.36 29.23 16.40
C ARG A 106 -15.98 29.41 15.03
N ILE A 107 -16.73 28.42 14.53
CA ILE A 107 -17.42 28.50 13.24
C ILE A 107 -18.55 29.54 13.29
N LYS A 108 -19.30 29.60 14.41
CA LYS A 108 -20.42 30.53 14.57
C LYS A 108 -20.02 32.01 14.67
N GLN A 109 -18.77 32.32 15.05
CA GLN A 109 -18.27 33.70 15.14
C GLN A 109 -17.74 34.27 13.81
N LYS A 110 -17.76 33.48 12.73
CA LYS A 110 -17.29 33.88 11.40
C LYS A 110 -18.43 34.08 10.39
N VAL A 111 -19.67 34.07 10.85
CA VAL A 111 -20.89 34.42 10.10
C VAL A 111 -21.36 35.78 10.59
#